data_AF-A0A6J7A5J3-F1
#
_entry.id   AF-A0A6J7A5J3-F1
#
_cell.length_a   1.000
_cell.length_b   1.000
_cell.length_c   1.000
_cell.angle_alpha   90.00
_cell.angle_beta   90.00
_cell.angle_gamma   90.00
#
_symmetry.space_group_name_H-M   'P 1'
#
loop_
_entity.id
_entity.type
_entity.pdbx_description
1 polymer ?
#
loop_
_entity_poly.entity_id
_entity_poly.type
_entity_poly.pdbx_seq_one_letter_code
_entity_poly.pdbx_strand_id
1 'polypeptide(L)'
;MRQLHDLGFAVEEVSVSMEEGENAGKLVFQPKLVAAGYHKNRLRELMGLDTEELQAKRLLASFDRFRGREKSPKPPMSDSAMRWLNEVFRPTVNLIPPELEGRIERAQFFHEVLEHRWYLSERTGHDVGLEFAAKSFVAEVLPFRRDSGVDVRVDGVMQ
;
A
#
# COMPACT_ATOMS: atom_id res chain seq x y z
N MET A 1 -14.81 -22.73 9.84
CA MET A 1 -14.50 -21.28 9.87
C MET A 1 -14.33 -20.71 11.28
N ARG A 2 -15.07 -21.15 12.32
CA ARG A 2 -14.92 -20.59 13.69
C ARG A 2 -13.65 -21.01 14.44
N GLN A 3 -13.19 -22.26 14.34
CA GLN A 3 -12.03 -22.76 15.10
C GLN A 3 -10.65 -22.18 14.68
N LEU A 4 -10.54 -21.53 13.53
CA LEU A 4 -9.26 -21.00 13.00
C LEU A 4 -9.06 -19.50 13.32
N HIS A 5 -10.15 -18.75 13.49
CA HIS A 5 -10.07 -17.37 13.99
C HIS A 5 -9.45 -17.33 15.39
N ASP A 6 -9.72 -18.34 16.22
CA ASP A 6 -9.18 -18.49 17.57
C ASP A 6 -7.66 -18.76 17.59
N LEU A 7 -7.07 -19.14 16.43
CA LEU A 7 -5.64 -19.38 16.25
C LEU A 7 -4.90 -18.19 15.60
N GLY A 8 -5.58 -17.06 15.40
CA GLY A 8 -4.98 -15.84 14.82
C GLY A 8 -4.73 -15.91 13.32
N PHE A 9 -5.39 -16.84 12.62
CA PHE A 9 -5.34 -16.93 11.16
C PHE A 9 -6.55 -16.24 10.53
N ALA A 10 -6.29 -15.42 9.52
CA ALA A 10 -7.32 -14.78 8.70
C ALA A 10 -7.17 -15.21 7.24
N VAL A 11 -8.30 -15.30 6.53
CA VAL A 11 -8.32 -15.48 5.07
C VAL A 11 -8.11 -14.09 4.45
N GLU A 12 -6.89 -13.81 4.00
CA GLU A 12 -6.51 -12.45 3.58
C GLU A 12 -5.91 -12.36 2.18
N GLU A 13 -5.50 -13.49 1.60
CA GLU A 13 -5.05 -13.57 0.21
C GLU A 13 -5.90 -14.58 -0.56
N VAL A 14 -6.02 -14.39 -1.87
CA VAL A 14 -6.68 -15.36 -2.77
C VAL A 14 -5.76 -15.60 -3.96
N SER A 15 -5.42 -16.86 -4.22
CA SER A 15 -4.81 -17.24 -5.49
C SER A 15 -5.89 -17.55 -6.51
N VAL A 16 -5.71 -17.03 -7.73
CA VAL A 16 -6.58 -17.32 -8.87
C VAL A 16 -5.76 -18.12 -9.88
N SER A 17 -6.23 -19.32 -10.19
CA SER A 17 -5.68 -20.15 -11.28
C SER A 17 -6.79 -20.48 -12.28
N MET A 18 -6.40 -20.66 -13.55
CA MET A 18 -7.26 -21.27 -14.56
C MET A 18 -6.94 -22.76 -14.61
N GLU A 19 -7.97 -23.60 -14.64
CA GLU A 19 -7.79 -25.03 -14.93
C GLU A 19 -7.40 -25.22 -16.40
N GLU A 20 -6.31 -25.93 -16.65
CA GLU A 20 -5.93 -26.40 -18.00
C GLU A 20 -6.59 -27.76 -18.25
N GLY A 21 -7.26 -27.94 -19.40
CA GLY A 21 -7.92 -29.20 -19.79
C GLY A 21 -9.35 -29.01 -20.33
N GLU A 22 -10.17 -30.08 -20.32
CA GLU A 22 -11.55 -30.06 -20.86
C GLU A 22 -12.50 -29.08 -20.13
N ASN A 23 -12.11 -28.59 -18.95
CA ASN A 23 -12.80 -27.53 -18.19
C ASN A 23 -12.14 -26.14 -18.34
N ALA A 24 -11.34 -25.92 -19.38
CA ALA A 24 -10.71 -24.63 -19.69
C ALA A 24 -11.75 -23.50 -19.69
N GLY A 25 -11.74 -22.68 -18.62
CA GLY A 25 -12.71 -21.61 -18.41
C GLY A 25 -13.17 -21.45 -16.96
N LYS A 26 -12.91 -22.42 -16.08
CA LYS A 26 -13.17 -22.26 -14.64
C LYS A 26 -12.05 -21.48 -13.96
N LEU A 27 -12.41 -20.36 -13.32
CA LEU A 27 -11.55 -19.65 -12.38
C LEU A 27 -11.65 -20.32 -11.01
N VAL A 28 -10.52 -20.80 -10.50
CA VAL A 28 -10.44 -21.37 -9.16
C VAL A 28 -9.91 -20.30 -8.20
N PHE A 29 -10.73 -19.93 -7.23
CA PHE A 29 -10.36 -19.02 -6.15
C PHE A 29 -9.98 -19.84 -4.91
N GLN A 30 -8.71 -19.85 -4.56
CA GLN A 30 -8.22 -20.52 -3.36
C GLN A 30 -7.92 -19.49 -2.27
N PRO A 31 -8.72 -19.45 -1.19
CA PRO A 31 -8.42 -18.61 -0.05
C PRO A 31 -7.14 -19.10 0.63
N LYS A 32 -6.22 -18.17 0.89
CA LYS A 32 -4.98 -18.44 1.60
C LYS A 32 -5.07 -17.88 3.01
N LEU A 33 -4.84 -18.76 3.98
CA LEU A 33 -4.71 -18.38 5.38
C LEU A 33 -3.31 -17.83 5.61
N VAL A 34 -3.26 -16.68 6.27
CA VAL A 34 -2.01 -16.04 6.71
C VAL A 34 -2.04 -15.81 8.21
N ALA A 35 -0.87 -15.84 8.83
CA ALA A 35 -0.71 -15.55 10.24
C ALA A 35 -0.93 -14.05 10.51
N ALA A 36 -1.30 -13.69 11.73
CA ALA A 36 -1.35 -12.30 12.17
C ALA A 36 0.00 -11.58 11.92
N GLY A 37 -0.06 -10.35 11.39
CA GLY A 37 1.14 -9.56 11.08
C GLY A 37 1.85 -9.96 9.79
N TYR A 38 1.31 -10.90 9.01
CA TYR A 38 1.94 -11.38 7.77
C TYR A 38 2.29 -10.23 6.82
N HIS A 39 1.35 -9.33 6.54
CA HIS A 39 1.60 -8.26 5.56
C HIS A 39 2.56 -7.21 6.12
N LYS A 40 2.47 -6.91 7.42
CA LYS A 40 3.41 -6.02 8.10
C LYS A 40 4.84 -6.53 8.02
N ASN A 41 5.05 -7.81 8.35
CA ASN A 41 6.37 -8.42 8.31
C ASN A 41 6.91 -8.46 6.87
N ARG A 42 6.08 -8.87 5.91
CA ARG A 42 6.45 -8.88 4.49
C ARG A 42 6.83 -7.48 3.97
N LEU A 43 6.05 -6.45 4.30
CA LEU A 43 6.34 -5.08 3.89
C LEU A 43 7.65 -4.60 4.51
N ARG A 44 7.86 -4.87 5.80
CA ARG A 44 9.09 -4.53 6.52
C ARG A 44 10.31 -5.20 5.90
N GLU A 45 10.23 -6.49 5.58
CA GLU A 45 11.32 -7.25 4.95
C GLU A 45 11.67 -6.73 3.56
N LEU A 46 10.66 -6.43 2.73
CA LEU A 46 10.89 -6.00 1.34
C LEU A 46 11.25 -4.52 1.19
N MET A 47 10.71 -3.65 2.06
CA MET A 47 10.72 -2.21 1.85
C MET A 47 11.15 -1.40 3.09
N GLY A 48 11.33 -2.05 4.24
CA GLY A 48 11.73 -1.37 5.48
C GLY A 48 10.66 -0.43 6.05
N LEU A 49 9.40 -0.57 5.64
CA LEU A 49 8.29 0.26 6.12
C LEU A 49 7.56 -0.44 7.27
N ASP A 50 7.32 0.30 8.35
CA ASP A 50 6.51 -0.16 9.48
C ASP A 50 5.13 0.51 9.43
N THR A 51 4.08 -0.30 9.42
CA THR A 51 2.71 0.16 9.12
C THR A 51 1.68 -0.72 9.82
N GLU A 52 0.44 -0.26 9.89
CA GLU A 52 -0.68 -1.11 10.27
C GLU A 52 -1.04 -2.15 9.19
N GLU A 53 -1.79 -3.20 9.55
CA GLU A 53 -2.05 -4.34 8.67
C GLU A 53 -2.73 -3.93 7.35
N LEU A 54 -3.73 -3.05 7.42
CA LEU A 54 -4.46 -2.58 6.24
C LEU A 54 -3.61 -1.67 5.35
N GLN A 55 -2.75 -0.84 5.95
CA GLN A 55 -1.77 -0.04 5.22
C GLN A 55 -0.79 -0.98 4.49
N ALA A 56 -0.26 -1.99 5.20
CA ALA A 56 0.68 -2.96 4.64
C ALA A 56 0.11 -3.66 3.41
N LYS A 57 -1.12 -4.17 3.52
CA LYS A 57 -1.85 -4.79 2.40
C LYS A 57 -1.96 -3.85 1.19
N ARG A 58 -2.33 -2.59 1.44
CA ARG A 58 -2.57 -1.62 0.36
C ARG A 58 -1.26 -1.23 -0.34
N LEU A 59 -0.17 -1.06 0.41
CA LEU A 59 1.17 -0.80 -0.13
C LEU A 59 1.70 -2.02 -0.91
N LEU A 60 1.58 -3.24 -0.38
CA LEU A 60 1.95 -4.47 -1.08
C LEU A 60 1.15 -4.64 -2.38
N ALA A 61 -0.15 -4.37 -2.38
CA ALA A 61 -0.96 -4.40 -3.60
C ALA A 61 -0.56 -3.33 -4.64
N SER A 62 -0.06 -2.17 -4.20
CA SER A 62 0.53 -1.18 -5.11
C SER A 62 1.82 -1.69 -5.74
N PHE A 63 2.69 -2.29 -4.93
CA PHE A 63 3.92 -2.92 -5.39
C PHE A 63 3.68 -4.09 -6.35
N ASP A 64 2.75 -4.99 -6.04
CA ASP A 64 2.43 -6.13 -6.90
C ASP A 64 1.93 -5.68 -8.27
N ARG A 65 1.13 -4.60 -8.35
CA ARG A 65 0.72 -3.99 -9.62
C ARG A 65 1.91 -3.40 -10.38
N PHE A 66 2.86 -2.76 -9.69
CA PHE A 66 4.08 -2.24 -10.31
C PHE A 66 4.93 -3.37 -10.90
N ARG A 67 5.25 -4.39 -10.09
CA ARG A 67 5.99 -5.58 -10.50
C ARG A 67 5.24 -6.39 -11.57
N GLY A 68 3.91 -6.33 -11.59
CA GLY A 68 3.06 -6.98 -12.59
C GLY A 68 3.26 -6.44 -14.01
N ARG A 69 3.75 -5.20 -14.15
CA ARG A 69 4.05 -4.57 -15.46
C ARG A 69 5.49 -4.80 -15.94
N GLU A 70 6.33 -5.41 -15.11
CA GLU A 70 7.72 -5.69 -15.49
C GLU A 70 7.80 -6.82 -16.51
N LYS A 71 8.75 -6.71 -17.44
CA LYS A 71 9.00 -7.74 -18.46
C LYS A 71 9.49 -9.03 -17.82
N SER A 72 9.10 -10.16 -18.41
CA SER A 72 9.63 -11.47 -18.05
C SER A 72 11.00 -11.71 -18.71
N PRO A 73 11.96 -12.37 -18.02
CA PRO A 73 11.91 -12.79 -16.62
C PRO A 73 11.92 -11.58 -15.67
N LYS A 74 11.13 -11.64 -14.61
CA LYS A 74 11.05 -10.53 -13.64
C LYS A 74 12.39 -10.37 -12.90
N PRO A 75 12.81 -9.14 -12.58
CA PRO A 75 13.96 -8.89 -11.72
C PRO A 75 13.82 -9.57 -10.35
N PRO A 76 14.90 -9.69 -9.56
CA PRO A 76 14.82 -10.04 -8.15
C PRO A 76 13.77 -9.21 -7.41
N MET A 77 13.09 -9.80 -6.44
CA MET A 77 11.99 -9.12 -5.72
C MET A 77 12.48 -7.86 -4.98
N SER A 78 13.68 -7.92 -4.42
CA SER A 78 14.36 -6.78 -3.79
C SER A 78 14.55 -5.61 -4.75
N ASP A 79 14.93 -5.89 -5.99
CA ASP A 79 15.25 -4.86 -6.99
C ASP A 79 13.98 -4.15 -7.44
N SER A 80 12.90 -4.91 -7.70
CA SER A 80 11.60 -4.32 -7.98
C SER A 80 11.06 -3.53 -6.80
N ALA A 81 11.28 -3.99 -5.56
CA ALA A 81 10.82 -3.29 -4.35
C ALA A 81 11.56 -1.95 -4.19
N MET A 82 12.88 -1.95 -4.36
CA MET A 82 13.70 -0.73 -4.36
C MET A 82 13.27 0.24 -5.47
N ARG A 83 12.99 -0.27 -6.66
CA ARG A 83 12.47 0.54 -7.78
C ARG A 83 11.10 1.11 -7.47
N TRP A 84 10.17 0.32 -6.96
CA TRP A 84 8.86 0.83 -6.54
C TRP A 84 8.97 1.91 -5.46
N LEU A 85 9.87 1.73 -4.49
CA LEU A 85 10.14 2.74 -3.47
C LEU A 85 10.61 4.06 -4.10
N ASN A 86 11.52 4.00 -5.07
CA ASN A 86 12.13 5.18 -5.69
C ASN A 86 11.26 5.83 -6.78
N GLU A 87 10.49 5.03 -7.53
CA GLU A 87 9.72 5.49 -8.68
C GLU A 87 8.25 5.80 -8.32
N VAL A 88 7.73 5.24 -7.23
CA VAL A 88 6.31 5.37 -6.85
C VAL A 88 6.14 5.93 -5.45
N PHE A 89 6.66 5.25 -4.43
CA PHE A 89 6.41 5.64 -3.04
C PHE A 89 7.04 7.00 -2.68
N ARG A 90 8.36 7.12 -2.83
CA ARG A 90 9.12 8.34 -2.47
C ARG A 90 8.63 9.57 -3.24
N PRO A 91 8.45 9.54 -4.58
CA PRO A 91 7.93 10.70 -5.30
C PRO A 91 6.55 11.12 -4.82
N THR A 92 5.68 10.16 -4.46
CA THR A 92 4.33 10.47 -3.97
C THR A 92 4.38 11.15 -2.61
N VAL A 93 5.05 10.55 -1.62
CA VAL A 93 5.10 11.10 -0.25
C VAL A 93 5.92 12.39 -0.15
N ASN A 94 6.85 12.63 -1.09
CA ASN A 94 7.62 13.88 -1.17
C ASN A 94 6.81 15.05 -1.74
N LEU A 95 5.56 14.84 -2.15
CA LEU A 95 4.63 15.92 -2.50
C LEU A 95 4.05 16.63 -1.27
N ILE A 96 4.25 16.08 -0.07
CA ILE A 96 3.92 16.77 1.18
C ILE A 96 4.85 17.99 1.28
N PRO A 97 4.31 19.21 1.36
CA PRO A 97 5.14 20.40 1.45
C PRO A 97 5.70 20.54 2.88
N PRO A 98 6.86 21.23 3.05
CA PRO A 98 7.54 21.34 4.35
C PRO A 98 6.64 21.80 5.49
N GLU A 99 5.71 22.73 5.23
CA GLU A 99 4.78 23.27 6.22
C GLU A 99 3.70 22.27 6.69
N LEU A 100 3.54 21.14 6.00
CA LEU A 100 2.62 20.05 6.37
C LEU A 100 3.37 18.76 6.76
N GLU A 101 4.71 18.79 6.81
CA GLU A 101 5.49 17.67 7.35
C GLU A 101 5.09 17.40 8.81
N GLY A 102 5.07 16.12 9.20
CA GLY A 102 4.67 15.69 10.54
C GLY A 102 3.16 15.64 10.80
N ARG A 103 2.31 16.23 9.94
CA ARG A 103 0.84 16.11 10.08
C ARG A 103 0.31 14.70 9.85
N ILE A 104 1.03 13.92 9.05
CA ILE A 104 0.69 12.57 8.62
C ILE A 104 1.96 11.75 8.45
N GLU A 105 1.92 10.48 8.85
CA GLU A 105 2.99 9.53 8.56
C GLU A 105 3.00 9.19 7.05
N ARG A 106 4.17 8.93 6.46
CA ARG A 106 4.35 8.78 5.01
C ARG A 106 3.60 7.58 4.43
N ALA A 107 3.62 6.42 5.09
CA ALA A 107 2.84 5.26 4.67
C ALA A 107 1.34 5.48 4.83
N GLN A 108 0.88 6.18 5.88
CA GLN A 108 -0.51 6.60 6.02
C GLN A 108 -0.92 7.56 4.90
N PHE A 109 -0.08 8.54 4.56
CA PHE A 109 -0.33 9.42 3.43
C PHE A 109 -0.45 8.65 2.12
N PHE A 110 0.50 7.77 1.82
CA PHE A 110 0.44 6.96 0.61
C PHE A 110 -0.81 6.08 0.57
N HIS A 111 -1.19 5.48 1.70
CA HIS A 111 -2.41 4.69 1.84
C HIS A 111 -3.67 5.49 1.50
N GLU A 112 -3.80 6.69 2.07
CA GLU A 112 -4.97 7.56 1.85
C GLU A 112 -4.99 8.15 0.44
N VAL A 113 -3.83 8.47 -0.14
CA VAL A 113 -3.73 8.92 -1.54
C VAL A 113 -4.24 7.83 -2.50
N LEU A 114 -3.96 6.54 -2.23
CA LEU A 114 -4.50 5.45 -3.06
C LEU A 114 -6.03 5.37 -3.00
N GLU A 115 -6.62 5.65 -1.85
CA GLU A 115 -8.07 5.73 -1.69
C GLU A 115 -8.66 6.98 -2.36
N HIS A 116 -8.02 8.13 -2.18
CA HIS A 116 -8.41 9.39 -2.83
C HIS A 116 -8.35 9.29 -4.34
N ARG A 117 -7.33 8.62 -4.89
CA ARG A 117 -7.23 8.33 -6.33
C ARG A 117 -8.44 7.54 -6.81
N TRP A 118 -8.85 6.51 -6.08
CA TRP A 118 -10.03 5.72 -6.44
C TRP A 118 -11.28 6.61 -6.45
N TYR A 119 -11.52 7.38 -5.39
CA TYR A 119 -12.65 8.30 -5.31
C TYR A 119 -12.68 9.33 -6.45
N LEU A 120 -11.54 9.96 -6.77
CA LEU A 120 -11.44 10.91 -7.88
C LEU A 120 -11.66 10.23 -9.24
N SER A 121 -11.16 9.02 -9.41
CA SER A 121 -11.33 8.26 -10.66
C SER A 121 -12.78 7.83 -10.88
N GLU A 122 -13.47 7.41 -9.82
CA GLU A 122 -14.90 7.11 -9.86
C GLU A 122 -15.71 8.33 -10.28
N ARG A 123 -15.39 9.51 -9.73
CA ARG A 123 -16.09 10.76 -10.05
C ARG A 123 -15.87 11.25 -11.48
N THR A 124 -14.68 11.01 -12.03
CA THR A 124 -14.29 11.49 -13.37
C THR A 124 -14.52 10.46 -14.47
N GLY A 125 -14.81 9.21 -14.10
CA GLY A 125 -15.03 8.09 -15.03
C GLY A 125 -13.75 7.55 -15.66
N HIS A 126 -12.56 7.98 -15.22
CA HIS A 126 -11.27 7.46 -15.68
C HIS A 126 -10.21 7.57 -14.58
N ASP A 127 -9.11 6.83 -14.73
CA ASP A 127 -7.97 6.95 -13.82
C ASP A 127 -7.36 8.36 -13.89
N VAL A 128 -7.32 9.07 -12.75
CA VAL A 128 -6.70 10.41 -12.65
C VAL A 128 -5.18 10.36 -12.47
N GLY A 129 -4.62 9.20 -12.15
CA GLY A 129 -3.20 9.03 -11.86
C GLY A 129 -2.81 9.38 -10.42
N LEU A 130 -1.70 8.79 -9.97
CA LEU A 130 -1.26 8.87 -8.57
C LEU A 130 -0.76 10.27 -8.18
N GLU A 131 0.01 10.92 -9.05
CA GLU A 131 0.56 12.25 -8.78
C GLU A 131 -0.55 13.30 -8.64
N PHE A 132 -1.55 13.27 -9.53
CA PHE A 132 -2.70 14.17 -9.45
C PHE A 132 -3.47 13.97 -8.15
N ALA A 133 -3.76 12.70 -7.80
CA ALA A 133 -4.45 12.38 -6.56
C ALA A 133 -3.66 12.86 -5.33
N ALA A 134 -2.33 12.67 -5.31
CA ALA A 134 -1.49 13.14 -4.21
C ALA A 134 -1.53 14.67 -4.06
N LYS A 135 -1.43 15.41 -5.17
CA LYS A 135 -1.53 16.88 -5.16
C LYS A 135 -2.90 17.36 -4.70
N SER A 136 -3.99 16.76 -5.18
CA SER A 136 -5.35 17.07 -4.73
C SER A 136 -5.51 16.77 -3.24
N PHE A 137 -5.01 15.64 -2.75
CA PHE A 137 -5.06 15.29 -1.34
C PHE A 137 -4.31 16.31 -0.47
N VAL A 138 -3.11 16.72 -0.89
CA VAL A 138 -2.31 17.75 -0.21
C VAL A 138 -3.02 19.11 -0.18
N ALA A 139 -3.75 19.46 -1.23
CA ALA A 139 -4.46 20.73 -1.30
C ALA A 139 -5.78 20.74 -0.52
N GLU A 140 -6.52 19.64 -0.54
CA GLU A 140 -7.93 19.60 -0.13
C GLU A 140 -8.18 18.86 1.19
N VAL A 141 -7.29 17.94 1.56
CA VAL A 141 -7.51 17.04 2.71
C VAL A 141 -6.48 17.27 3.80
N LEU A 142 -5.19 17.22 3.45
CA LEU A 142 -4.09 17.28 4.41
C LEU A 142 -4.10 18.55 5.30
N PRO A 143 -4.43 19.77 4.81
CA PRO A 143 -4.42 20.98 5.63
C PRO A 143 -5.46 20.98 6.75
N PHE A 144 -6.54 20.22 6.58
CA PHE A 144 -7.64 20.11 7.54
C PHE A 144 -7.52 18.88 8.43
N ARG A 145 -6.49 18.06 8.22
CA ARG A 145 -6.19 16.90 9.06
C ARG A 145 -5.75 17.39 10.44
N ARG A 146 -6.41 16.90 11.49
CA ARG A 146 -5.90 17.02 12.85
C ARG A 146 -4.71 16.07 12.99
N ASP A 147 -3.58 16.59 13.46
CA ASP A 147 -2.31 15.85 13.53
C ASP A 147 -2.54 14.46 14.11
N SER A 148 -2.25 13.42 13.31
CA SER A 148 -2.62 12.04 13.65
C SER A 148 -1.68 11.40 14.69
N GLY A 149 -1.27 12.16 15.71
CA GLY A 149 -0.45 11.66 16.81
C GLY A 149 1.01 11.39 16.43
N VAL A 150 1.56 12.12 15.45
CA VAL A 150 2.99 12.05 15.16
C VAL A 150 3.70 12.89 16.22
N ASP A 151 4.53 12.27 17.06
CA ASP A 151 5.46 13.00 17.92
C ASP A 151 6.40 13.79 17.00
N VAL A 152 6.13 15.08 16.85
CA VAL A 152 7.09 16.01 16.29
C VAL A 152 8.25 16.02 17.26
N ARG A 153 9.38 15.38 16.90
CA ARG A 153 10.63 15.59 17.62
C ARG A 153 11.00 17.05 17.47
N VAL A 154 10.56 17.87 18.43
CA VAL A 154 11.07 19.21 18.64
C VAL A 154 12.46 19.06 19.24
N ASP A 155 13.47 19.32 18.42
CA ASP A 155 14.83 19.71 18.78
C ASP A 155 15.45 19.03 20.02
N GLY A 156 16.15 17.93 19.77
CA GLY A 156 17.55 17.72 20.16
C GLY A 156 18.10 18.23 21.51
N VAL A 157 17.33 18.33 22.59
CA VAL A 157 17.87 18.61 23.94
C VAL A 157 17.20 17.71 24.96
N MET A 158 17.99 16.82 25.54
CA MET A 158 17.63 16.08 26.75
C MET A 158 17.74 17.03 27.96
N GLN A 159 16.72 17.04 28.81
CA GLN A 159 16.86 17.30 30.24
C GLN A 159 16.20 16.16 31.00
#